data_AF-A0A819JQG2-F1
#
_entry.id   AF-A0A819JQG2-F1
#
_cell.length_a   1.000
_cell.length_b   1.000
_cell.length_c   1.000
_cell.angle_alpha   90.00
_cell.angle_beta   90.00
_cell.angle_gamma   90.00
#
_symmetry.space_group_name_H-M   'P 1'
#
loop_
_entity.id
_entity.type
_entity.pdbx_description
1 polymer ?
#
loop_
_entity_poly.entity_id
_entity_poly.type
_entity_poly.pdbx_seq_one_letter_code
_entity_poly.pdbx_strand_id
1 'polypeptide(L)'
;MSSTWQVLLALDARYNVHRTPNNFQFKTLYIRRRSQLLRDNRPSENDVNIRKHYLKLRSILLASRYGPMVLDSRSNGSHASRINSISESADSFADWTRKNAALTTNQLLINDIPETNTIPFSASSLSNVSTASRALAMGRSLEETYAFSGVHHIFDHHKGSVTRVQFAPNDRSLLATCGRDGILAICQVLPTPATIIYRLKGHTGAINDMQWSSVNDLLVTASSDASIRIWQISKGKCMRVIESTPGIENLCCCFHPSNNNFIAVGNNRGILQIYNVSTGKALKNCVIKCYGRSMCVTFDETGSILWTGDDRGNILATLFDMTTGKLHSCKRVFSNNNGSVTSLSFRFRSTRDGREGYLLANVIPNLLLVFKVVSTNGKLSVRKRFSIRQKSLTIHSSFCPVISQRQGFCVVSASEDMCVYLYDVDREIRTLINKLQGHCSAVFDVSFNADESLLASCDQQGLVIVWQRDNR
;
A
#
# COMPACT_ATOMS: atom_id res chain seq x y z
N MET A 1 13.93 13.84 -10.52
CA MET A 1 13.61 14.11 -11.94
C MET A 1 12.57 13.18 -12.60
N SER A 2 12.56 11.84 -12.40
CA SER A 2 11.55 10.91 -12.99
C SER A 2 10.10 11.12 -12.50
N SER A 3 9.97 11.82 -11.38
CA SER A 3 8.86 11.69 -10.45
C SER A 3 7.72 12.71 -10.67
N THR A 4 7.99 13.81 -11.38
CA THR A 4 6.99 14.80 -11.85
C THR A 4 6.14 14.23 -12.98
N TRP A 5 6.76 13.43 -13.85
CA TRP A 5 6.15 12.85 -15.04
C TRP A 5 5.11 11.80 -14.75
N GLN A 6 5.43 10.94 -13.80
CA GLN A 6 4.55 9.85 -13.38
C GLN A 6 3.23 10.39 -12.81
N VAL A 7 3.28 11.52 -12.09
CA VAL A 7 2.06 12.17 -11.53
C VAL A 7 1.20 12.84 -12.60
N LEU A 8 1.82 13.49 -13.58
CA LEU A 8 1.07 14.09 -14.70
C LEU A 8 0.42 13.02 -15.57
N LEU A 9 1.13 11.91 -15.78
CA LEU A 9 0.62 10.73 -16.49
C LEU A 9 -0.52 10.05 -15.73
N ALA A 10 -0.43 9.92 -14.41
CA ALA A 10 -1.50 9.43 -13.56
C ALA A 10 -2.77 10.30 -13.64
N LEU A 11 -2.62 11.64 -13.59
CA LEU A 11 -3.75 12.56 -13.76
C LEU A 11 -4.36 12.47 -15.16
N ASP A 12 -3.54 12.42 -16.22
CA ASP A 12 -4.03 12.28 -17.59
C ASP A 12 -4.70 10.91 -17.81
N ALA A 13 -4.20 9.83 -17.18
CA ALA A 13 -4.84 8.51 -17.18
C ALA A 13 -6.23 8.57 -16.54
N ARG A 14 -6.37 9.21 -15.38
CA ARG A 14 -7.63 9.33 -14.64
C ARG A 14 -8.78 9.95 -15.45
N TYR A 15 -8.50 10.94 -16.30
CA TYR A 15 -9.52 11.57 -17.16
C TYR A 15 -9.62 10.93 -18.55
N ASN A 16 -8.77 9.97 -18.87
CA ASN A 16 -8.70 9.36 -20.20
C ASN A 16 -9.96 8.55 -20.51
N VAL A 17 -10.62 8.00 -19.48
CA VAL A 17 -11.89 7.27 -19.61
C VAL A 17 -12.99 8.14 -20.23
N HIS A 18 -13.03 9.43 -19.90
CA HIS A 18 -14.01 10.40 -20.43
C HIS A 18 -13.68 10.90 -21.84
N ARG A 19 -12.40 10.86 -22.24
CA ARG A 19 -11.96 11.39 -23.53
C ARG A 19 -12.37 10.50 -24.70
N THR A 20 -12.40 9.19 -24.50
CA THR A 20 -12.71 8.21 -25.57
C THR A 20 -13.54 7.06 -25.02
N PRO A 21 -14.82 7.28 -24.65
CA PRO A 21 -15.63 6.28 -23.96
C PRO A 21 -15.68 4.92 -24.69
N ASN A 22 -15.75 4.94 -26.02
CA ASN A 22 -16.00 3.77 -26.86
C ASN A 22 -14.74 3.13 -27.50
N ASN A 23 -13.54 3.68 -27.30
CA ASN A 23 -12.36 3.19 -28.01
C ASN A 23 -11.15 2.95 -27.09
N PHE A 24 -11.01 1.70 -26.63
CA PHE A 24 -9.97 1.28 -25.70
C PHE A 24 -8.55 1.41 -26.29
N GLN A 25 -8.37 1.16 -27.59
CA GLN A 25 -7.06 1.27 -28.23
C GLN A 25 -6.56 2.72 -28.24
N PHE A 26 -7.45 3.69 -28.47
CA PHE A 26 -7.11 5.11 -28.40
C PHE A 26 -6.77 5.57 -26.98
N LYS A 27 -7.39 5.00 -25.94
CA LYS A 27 -7.00 5.27 -24.54
C LYS A 27 -5.55 4.89 -24.30
N THR A 28 -5.16 3.69 -24.70
CA THR A 28 -3.80 3.19 -24.50
C THR A 28 -2.79 3.95 -25.35
N LEU A 29 -3.12 4.25 -26.61
CA LEU A 29 -2.27 5.05 -27.50
C LEU A 29 -2.07 6.48 -27.00
N TYR A 30 -3.12 7.10 -26.44
CA TYR A 30 -3.02 8.43 -25.86
C TYR A 30 -2.06 8.44 -24.66
N ILE A 31 -2.21 7.51 -23.71
CA ILE A 31 -1.31 7.42 -22.56
C ILE A 31 0.12 7.13 -23.02
N ARG A 32 0.31 6.24 -24.00
CA ARG A 32 1.63 5.94 -24.57
C ARG A 32 2.25 7.17 -25.24
N ARG A 33 1.53 7.85 -26.12
CA ARG A 33 2.03 9.06 -26.82
C ARG A 33 2.29 10.19 -25.84
N ARG A 34 1.46 10.34 -24.81
CA ARG A 34 1.68 11.32 -23.74
C ARG A 34 2.92 10.98 -22.91
N SER A 35 3.12 9.71 -22.56
CA SER A 35 4.33 9.23 -21.89
C SER A 35 5.60 9.46 -22.70
N GLN A 36 5.49 9.43 -24.03
CA GLN A 36 6.58 9.68 -24.97
C GLN A 36 6.89 11.17 -25.03
N LEU A 37 5.88 12.01 -25.30
CA LEU A 37 6.03 13.47 -25.34
C LEU A 37 6.53 14.06 -24.02
N LEU A 38 6.17 13.47 -22.88
CA LEU A 38 6.68 13.88 -21.57
C LEU A 38 8.12 13.42 -21.31
N ARG A 39 8.58 12.34 -21.95
CA ARG A 39 9.99 11.92 -21.93
C ARG A 39 10.86 12.80 -22.82
N ASP A 40 10.30 13.25 -23.93
CA ASP A 40 10.98 14.08 -24.94
C ASP A 40 11.08 15.54 -24.48
N ASN A 41 10.02 16.10 -23.89
CA ASN A 41 9.98 17.49 -23.41
C ASN A 41 10.07 17.55 -21.88
N ARG A 42 11.30 17.50 -21.32
CA ARG A 42 11.54 17.47 -19.87
C ARG A 42 11.59 18.88 -19.24
N PRO A 43 10.64 19.33 -18.39
CA PRO A 43 10.90 20.34 -17.37
C PRO A 43 12.05 20.09 -16.41
N SER A 44 12.74 21.19 -16.12
CA SER A 44 13.70 21.35 -15.03
C SER A 44 13.00 21.19 -13.66
N GLU A 45 13.73 20.64 -12.69
CA GLU A 45 13.30 20.57 -11.30
C GLU A 45 13.14 21.98 -10.76
N ASN A 46 11.91 22.44 -10.48
CA ASN A 46 11.65 23.49 -9.50
C ASN A 46 10.21 23.47 -8.94
N ASP A 47 10.15 23.70 -7.63
CA ASP A 47 9.03 23.93 -6.71
C ASP A 47 7.84 22.95 -6.64
N VAL A 48 7.82 22.17 -5.56
CA VAL A 48 6.69 21.33 -5.11
C VAL A 48 5.38 22.13 -5.02
N ASN A 49 5.45 23.43 -4.68
CA ASN A 49 4.27 24.30 -4.58
C ASN A 49 3.71 24.68 -5.95
N ILE A 50 4.58 25.04 -6.90
CA ILE A 50 4.19 25.30 -8.30
C ILE A 50 3.60 24.03 -8.92
N ARG A 51 4.20 22.86 -8.63
CA ARG A 51 3.67 21.56 -9.05
C ARG A 51 2.28 21.27 -8.50
N LYS A 52 2.06 21.48 -7.19
CA LYS A 52 0.73 21.32 -6.56
C LYS A 52 -0.28 22.27 -7.19
N HIS A 53 0.12 23.51 -7.45
CA HIS A 53 -0.73 24.51 -8.07
C HIS A 53 -1.09 24.12 -9.51
N TYR A 54 -0.12 23.69 -10.32
CA TYR A 54 -0.34 23.21 -11.68
C TYR A 54 -1.28 22.00 -11.73
N LEU A 55 -1.04 20.99 -10.88
CA LEU A 55 -1.89 19.79 -10.83
C LEU A 55 -3.32 20.12 -10.41
N LYS A 56 -3.48 21.08 -9.49
CA LYS A 56 -4.79 21.59 -9.05
C LYS A 56 -5.50 22.36 -10.17
N LEU A 57 -4.82 23.29 -10.85
CA LEU A 57 -5.41 24.01 -11.99
C LEU A 57 -5.77 23.05 -13.12
N ARG A 58 -4.90 22.11 -13.45
CA ARG A 58 -5.14 21.11 -14.49
C ARG A 58 -6.30 20.19 -14.12
N SER A 59 -6.42 19.76 -12.86
CA SER A 59 -7.57 18.96 -12.43
C SER A 59 -8.88 19.75 -12.50
N ILE A 60 -8.87 21.05 -12.17
CA ILE A 60 -10.03 21.95 -12.32
C ILE A 60 -10.41 22.09 -13.80
N LEU A 61 -9.44 22.32 -14.70
CA LEU A 61 -9.69 22.44 -16.14
C LEU A 61 -10.20 21.14 -16.78
N LEU A 62 -9.70 20.00 -16.31
CA LEU A 62 -10.18 18.70 -16.77
C LEU A 62 -11.59 18.43 -16.23
N ALA A 63 -11.87 18.78 -14.98
CA ALA A 63 -13.21 18.69 -14.40
C ALA A 63 -14.21 19.66 -15.07
N SER A 64 -13.79 20.87 -15.47
CA SER A 64 -14.69 21.80 -16.17
C SER A 64 -15.03 21.32 -17.58
N ARG A 65 -14.06 20.70 -18.28
CA ARG A 65 -14.26 20.19 -19.65
C ARG A 65 -15.02 18.88 -19.70
N TYR A 66 -14.75 17.95 -18.78
CA TYR A 66 -15.30 16.59 -18.81
C TYR A 66 -16.36 16.32 -17.74
N GLY A 67 -16.71 17.34 -16.94
CA GLY A 67 -17.63 17.28 -15.81
C GLY A 67 -16.91 16.99 -14.48
N PRO A 68 -17.39 17.56 -13.35
CA PRO A 68 -16.89 17.19 -12.03
C PRO A 68 -17.24 15.72 -11.78
N MET A 69 -16.25 14.91 -11.41
CA MET A 69 -16.52 13.59 -10.85
C MET A 69 -17.23 13.82 -9.52
N VAL A 70 -18.43 13.24 -9.37
CA VAL A 70 -19.27 13.38 -8.17
C VAL A 70 -18.47 12.96 -6.94
N LEU A 71 -17.98 13.95 -6.21
CA LEU A 71 -17.71 13.84 -4.78
C LEU A 71 -19.08 13.88 -4.13
N ASP A 72 -19.58 12.73 -3.67
CA ASP A 72 -20.73 12.73 -2.78
C ASP A 72 -20.32 13.37 -1.45
N SER A 73 -20.50 14.68 -1.40
CA SER A 73 -20.53 15.49 -0.19
C SER A 73 -21.94 15.43 0.39
N ARG A 74 -22.26 14.34 1.10
CA ARG A 74 -23.32 14.21 2.12
C ARG A 74 -22.81 13.14 3.11
N SER A 75 -22.58 13.36 4.40
CA SER A 75 -23.06 14.37 5.34
C SER A 75 -22.17 14.45 6.61
N ASN A 76 -21.96 15.68 7.07
CA ASN A 76 -21.98 16.22 8.45
C ASN A 76 -21.11 15.65 9.59
N GLY A 77 -20.21 16.52 10.07
CA GLY A 77 -19.55 16.47 11.37
C GLY A 77 -18.59 17.65 11.55
N SER A 78 -19.15 18.84 11.82
CA SER A 78 -18.54 20.06 12.41
C SER A 78 -17.02 20.29 12.30
N HIS A 79 -16.60 21.25 11.47
CA HIS A 79 -15.73 22.39 11.83
C HIS A 79 -15.44 23.20 10.56
N ALA A 80 -16.29 24.19 10.30
CA ALA A 80 -16.00 25.26 9.35
C ALA A 80 -15.75 26.55 10.12
N SER A 81 -14.54 27.09 10.04
CA SER A 81 -14.32 28.53 10.11
C SER A 81 -13.05 28.95 9.37
N ARG A 82 -13.30 29.70 8.29
CA ARG A 82 -12.53 30.85 7.79
C ARG A 82 -11.12 30.58 7.24
N ILE A 83 -11.04 30.48 5.90
CA ILE A 83 -9.90 31.02 5.15
C ILE A 83 -10.38 32.28 4.46
N ASN A 84 -10.12 33.42 5.10
CA ASN A 84 -10.20 34.74 4.47
C ASN A 84 -9.01 34.90 3.51
N SER A 85 -9.31 35.56 2.41
CA SER A 85 -8.39 36.16 1.45
C SER A 85 -7.29 36.99 2.11
N ILE A 86 -6.03 36.69 1.80
CA ILE A 86 -4.93 37.66 1.86
C ILE A 86 -4.09 37.51 0.60
N SER A 87 -4.23 38.51 -0.26
CA SER A 87 -3.29 38.95 -1.27
C SER A 87 -2.12 39.68 -0.59
N GLU A 88 -0.88 39.30 -0.88
CA GLU A 88 0.34 40.09 -0.66
C GLU A 88 1.48 39.36 -1.41
N SER A 89 1.82 39.87 -2.61
CA SER A 89 2.91 40.82 -2.90
C SER A 89 4.22 40.09 -3.21
N ALA A 90 4.37 39.79 -4.51
CA ALA A 90 5.59 39.32 -5.12
C ALA A 90 6.45 40.54 -5.48
N ASP A 91 7.27 41.01 -4.55
CA ASP A 91 8.37 41.94 -4.81
C ASP A 91 9.40 41.82 -3.69
N SER A 92 10.54 41.16 -3.94
CA SER A 92 11.84 41.28 -3.25
C SER A 92 12.74 40.04 -3.38
N PHE A 93 13.02 39.55 -4.58
CA PHE A 93 14.05 38.50 -4.74
C PHE A 93 14.87 38.58 -6.05
N ALA A 94 14.86 39.73 -6.72
CA ALA A 94 15.53 39.92 -8.02
C ALA A 94 17.05 40.22 -7.94
N ASP A 95 17.65 40.29 -6.75
CA ASP A 95 19.03 40.81 -6.60
C ASP A 95 20.14 39.78 -6.44
N TRP A 96 19.84 38.47 -6.46
CA TRP A 96 20.86 37.45 -6.14
C TRP A 96 21.53 36.75 -7.35
N THR A 97 20.95 36.81 -8.55
CA THR A 97 21.38 35.96 -9.70
C THR A 97 22.13 36.70 -10.81
N ARG A 98 22.91 37.73 -10.48
CA ARG A 98 23.75 38.46 -11.46
C ARG A 98 25.27 38.25 -11.32
N LYS A 99 25.72 37.24 -10.56
CA LYS A 99 27.15 36.89 -10.49
C LYS A 99 27.35 35.39 -10.63
N ASN A 100 27.99 35.02 -11.74
CA ASN A 100 28.66 33.75 -12.05
C ASN A 100 28.01 32.94 -13.19
N ALA A 101 28.04 33.54 -14.39
CA ALA A 101 28.05 32.82 -15.65
C ALA A 101 29.34 33.20 -16.41
N ALA A 102 30.34 32.32 -16.39
CA ALA A 102 31.41 32.26 -17.40
C ALA A 102 32.23 30.97 -17.18
N LEU A 103 32.27 30.11 -18.22
CA LEU A 103 33.45 29.44 -18.79
C LEU A 103 33.14 28.03 -19.33
N THR A 104 32.85 28.04 -20.64
CA THR A 104 33.50 27.31 -21.76
C THR A 104 33.80 25.81 -21.72
N THR A 105 33.40 25.21 -22.84
CA THR A 105 33.61 23.88 -23.43
C THR A 105 35.06 23.47 -23.73
N ASN A 106 35.32 22.16 -23.81
CA ASN A 106 36.17 21.54 -24.85
C ASN A 106 35.89 20.02 -25.05
N GLN A 107 35.96 19.60 -26.32
CA GLN A 107 35.80 18.23 -26.86
C GLN A 107 37.06 17.36 -26.69
N LEU A 108 36.93 16.03 -26.88
CA LEU A 108 37.79 15.20 -27.77
C LEU A 108 37.28 13.74 -27.91
N LEU A 109 37.60 13.10 -29.04
CA LEU A 109 37.15 11.80 -29.60
C LEU A 109 38.17 10.64 -29.38
N ILE A 110 37.70 9.38 -29.62
CA ILE A 110 38.30 8.27 -30.44
C ILE A 110 38.24 6.84 -29.80
N ASN A 111 37.59 5.94 -30.56
CA ASN A 111 37.60 4.48 -30.86
C ASN A 111 38.33 3.37 -30.05
N ASP A 112 37.69 2.17 -30.04
CA ASP A 112 38.13 0.83 -30.57
C ASP A 112 37.75 -0.42 -29.70
N ILE A 113 37.45 -1.55 -30.37
CA ILE A 113 37.05 -2.91 -29.88
C ILE A 113 38.10 -3.93 -30.40
N PRO A 114 38.35 -5.13 -29.79
CA PRO A 114 37.70 -6.38 -30.26
C PRO A 114 37.51 -7.57 -29.24
N GLU A 115 36.69 -8.52 -29.72
CA GLU A 115 36.24 -9.91 -29.40
C GLU A 115 36.99 -10.90 -28.47
N THR A 116 36.26 -11.94 -27.96
CA THR A 116 36.50 -13.40 -28.21
C THR A 116 35.48 -14.37 -27.56
N ASN A 117 35.33 -15.55 -28.20
CA ASN A 117 34.36 -16.65 -28.04
C ASN A 117 34.57 -17.61 -26.83
N THR A 118 33.53 -18.36 -26.43
CA THR A 118 33.47 -19.87 -26.44
C THR A 118 32.24 -20.44 -25.67
N ILE A 119 31.66 -21.53 -26.18
CA ILE A 119 30.61 -22.39 -25.57
C ILE A 119 31.20 -23.80 -25.39
N PRO A 120 30.81 -24.57 -24.34
CA PRO A 120 30.33 -25.93 -24.60
C PRO A 120 29.13 -26.40 -23.77
N PHE A 121 28.64 -27.58 -24.17
CA PHE A 121 27.32 -28.22 -24.01
C PHE A 121 27.03 -28.94 -22.66
N SER A 122 25.70 -29.02 -22.39
CA SER A 122 24.79 -29.84 -21.55
C SER A 122 25.21 -31.03 -20.63
N ALA A 123 24.51 -31.08 -19.47
CA ALA A 123 23.74 -32.17 -18.82
C ALA A 123 23.94 -32.11 -17.28
N SER A 124 23.00 -32.25 -16.33
CA SER A 124 21.58 -32.66 -16.29
C SER A 124 20.96 -32.26 -14.93
N SER A 125 19.70 -31.80 -14.96
CA SER A 125 18.61 -31.96 -13.96
C SER A 125 18.88 -31.83 -12.44
N LEU A 126 18.67 -30.63 -11.87
CA LEU A 126 18.09 -30.41 -10.52
C LEU A 126 17.67 -28.93 -10.32
N SER A 127 16.35 -28.68 -10.22
CA SER A 127 15.66 -27.47 -9.71
C SER A 127 16.29 -26.07 -9.90
N ASN A 128 16.45 -25.65 -11.16
CA ASN A 128 17.07 -24.38 -11.58
C ASN A 128 16.39 -23.07 -11.10
N VAL A 129 15.17 -23.09 -10.57
CA VAL A 129 14.49 -21.86 -10.10
C VAL A 129 15.08 -21.36 -8.77
N SER A 130 15.54 -22.28 -7.92
CA SER A 130 16.06 -21.94 -6.59
C SER A 130 17.56 -21.60 -6.58
N THR A 131 18.28 -21.98 -7.63
CA THR A 131 19.71 -21.69 -7.85
C THR A 131 19.90 -20.38 -8.61
N ALA A 132 19.02 -20.03 -9.54
CA ALA A 132 19.05 -18.74 -10.24
C ALA A 132 18.81 -17.56 -9.29
N SER A 133 17.89 -17.70 -8.33
CA SER A 133 17.65 -16.71 -7.28
C SER A 133 18.82 -16.62 -6.27
N ARG A 134 19.57 -17.72 -6.06
CA ARG A 134 20.80 -17.72 -5.26
C ARG A 134 21.99 -17.05 -5.95
N ALA A 135 22.12 -17.16 -7.27
CA ALA A 135 23.23 -16.60 -8.02
C ALA A 135 23.06 -15.09 -8.31
N LEU A 136 21.84 -14.61 -8.56
CA LEU A 136 21.56 -13.19 -8.86
C LEU A 136 21.72 -12.25 -7.65
N ALA A 137 21.69 -12.80 -6.43
CA ALA A 137 21.79 -12.04 -5.18
C ALA A 137 23.24 -11.78 -4.71
N MET A 138 24.24 -12.40 -5.33
CA MET A 138 25.64 -12.40 -4.86
C MET A 138 26.43 -11.17 -5.33
N GLY A 139 25.91 -9.96 -5.10
CA GLY A 139 26.65 -8.72 -5.36
C GLY A 139 25.86 -7.41 -5.45
N ARG A 140 24.51 -7.45 -5.41
CA ARG A 140 23.69 -6.25 -5.60
C ARG A 140 23.46 -5.47 -4.31
N SER A 141 23.51 -4.15 -4.40
CA SER A 141 23.10 -3.29 -3.29
C SER A 141 21.58 -3.38 -3.07
N LEU A 142 21.10 -3.07 -1.87
CA LEU A 142 19.66 -3.02 -1.58
C LEU A 142 18.92 -2.00 -2.47
N GLU A 143 19.62 -0.95 -2.91
CA GLU A 143 19.08 0.08 -3.79
C GLU A 143 18.82 -0.45 -5.21
N GLU A 144 19.74 -1.26 -5.74
CA GLU A 144 19.55 -1.96 -7.02
C GLU A 144 18.43 -3.01 -6.89
N THR A 145 18.37 -3.68 -5.75
CA THR A 145 17.40 -4.74 -5.48
C THR A 145 15.95 -4.23 -5.37
N TYR A 146 15.78 -3.00 -4.90
CA TYR A 146 14.49 -2.30 -4.81
C TYR A 146 14.41 -1.12 -5.81
N ALA A 147 15.09 -1.24 -6.95
CA ALA A 147 14.90 -0.37 -8.09
C ALA A 147 13.60 -0.73 -8.83
N PHE A 148 12.96 0.27 -9.43
CA PHE A 148 11.71 0.10 -10.17
C PHE A 148 11.87 0.66 -11.59
N SER A 149 11.53 -0.13 -12.61
CA SER A 149 11.58 0.27 -14.02
C SER A 149 10.55 1.36 -14.34
N GLY A 150 9.49 1.43 -13.53
CA GLY A 150 8.41 2.39 -13.68
C GLY A 150 7.05 1.77 -13.38
N VAL A 151 6.04 2.29 -14.07
CA VAL A 151 4.64 1.90 -13.89
C VAL A 151 4.31 0.74 -14.85
N HIS A 152 3.92 -0.40 -14.29
CA HIS A 152 3.40 -1.55 -15.03
C HIS A 152 1.97 -1.29 -15.54
N HIS A 153 1.08 -0.85 -14.63
CA HIS A 153 -0.31 -0.56 -14.97
C HIS A 153 -0.93 0.47 -14.01
N ILE A 154 -2.02 1.10 -14.45
CA ILE A 154 -2.81 2.04 -13.64
C ILE A 154 -4.27 1.61 -13.72
N PHE A 155 -4.90 1.38 -12.57
CA PHE A 155 -6.34 1.19 -12.46
C PHE A 155 -6.98 2.47 -11.92
N ASP A 156 -8.03 2.93 -12.60
CA ASP A 156 -8.77 4.17 -12.31
C ASP A 156 -10.29 3.96 -12.23
N HIS A 157 -10.71 2.72 -11.94
CA HIS A 157 -12.12 2.35 -11.95
C HIS A 157 -12.89 2.74 -10.69
N HIS A 158 -12.21 3.05 -9.58
CA HIS A 158 -12.84 3.52 -8.37
C HIS A 158 -13.21 4.99 -8.49
N LYS A 159 -14.46 5.33 -8.16
CA LYS A 159 -14.93 6.72 -8.19
C LYS A 159 -14.53 7.49 -6.92
N GLY A 160 -14.44 6.75 -5.81
CA GLY A 160 -14.03 7.28 -4.52
C GLY A 160 -12.62 6.87 -4.15
N SER A 161 -12.20 7.30 -2.96
CA SER A 161 -10.93 6.89 -2.35
C SER A 161 -10.79 5.37 -2.27
N VAL A 162 -9.65 4.84 -2.68
CA VAL A 162 -9.29 3.43 -2.47
C VAL A 162 -8.67 3.33 -1.08
N THR A 163 -9.30 2.57 -0.19
CA THR A 163 -8.89 2.43 1.21
C THR A 163 -7.83 1.37 1.37
N ARG A 164 -7.91 0.27 0.62
CA ARG A 164 -6.95 -0.84 0.64
C ARG A 164 -6.60 -1.38 -0.72
N VAL A 165 -5.37 -1.90 -0.83
CA VAL A 165 -4.90 -2.67 -1.98
C VAL A 165 -4.07 -3.86 -1.48
N GLN A 166 -4.42 -5.07 -1.91
CA GLN A 166 -3.71 -6.27 -1.49
C GLN A 166 -3.58 -7.28 -2.61
N PHE A 167 -2.35 -7.71 -2.91
CA PHE A 167 -2.12 -8.88 -3.75
C PHE A 167 -2.53 -10.17 -3.03
N ALA A 168 -2.92 -11.15 -3.83
CA ALA A 168 -3.20 -12.49 -3.32
C ALA A 168 -1.90 -13.14 -2.79
N PRO A 169 -1.88 -13.69 -1.55
CA PRO A 169 -0.68 -14.25 -0.93
C PRO A 169 0.06 -15.29 -1.78
N ASN A 170 -0.67 -16.20 -2.41
CA ASN A 170 -0.07 -17.29 -3.20
C ASN A 170 -0.12 -17.08 -4.72
N ASP A 171 -0.70 -15.97 -5.19
CA ASP A 171 -0.85 -15.71 -6.62
C ASP A 171 -0.25 -14.36 -6.99
N ARG A 172 0.79 -14.40 -7.83
CA ARG A 172 1.49 -13.21 -8.30
C ARG A 172 0.66 -12.30 -9.20
N SER A 173 -0.43 -12.83 -9.75
CA SER A 173 -1.23 -12.17 -10.80
C SER A 173 -2.45 -11.44 -10.27
N LEU A 174 -3.00 -11.86 -9.13
CA LEU A 174 -4.25 -11.34 -8.60
C LEU A 174 -4.02 -10.20 -7.62
N LEU A 175 -4.71 -9.10 -7.86
CA LEU A 175 -4.75 -7.91 -7.03
C LEU A 175 -6.20 -7.63 -6.65
N ALA A 176 -6.47 -7.38 -5.37
CA ALA A 176 -7.77 -6.87 -4.95
C ALA A 176 -7.64 -5.45 -4.43
N THR A 177 -8.65 -4.63 -4.75
CA THR A 177 -8.74 -3.22 -4.36
C THR A 177 -10.12 -2.97 -3.78
N CYS A 178 -10.20 -2.19 -2.70
CA CYS A 178 -11.48 -1.76 -2.17
C CYS A 178 -11.46 -0.27 -1.82
N GLY A 179 -12.64 0.33 -1.82
CA GLY A 179 -12.76 1.77 -1.66
C GLY A 179 -13.96 2.23 -0.85
N ARG A 180 -14.00 3.54 -0.63
CA ARG A 180 -15.12 4.25 -0.01
C ARG A 180 -16.37 4.27 -0.90
N ASP A 181 -16.24 3.88 -2.16
CA ASP A 181 -17.36 3.69 -3.09
C ASP A 181 -18.14 2.39 -2.85
N GLY A 182 -17.76 1.59 -1.84
CA GLY A 182 -18.43 0.33 -1.51
C GLY A 182 -18.14 -0.80 -2.50
N ILE A 183 -17.18 -0.59 -3.41
CA ILE A 183 -16.83 -1.55 -4.44
C ILE A 183 -15.57 -2.32 -4.01
N LEU A 184 -15.64 -3.64 -4.13
CA LEU A 184 -14.48 -4.52 -4.14
C LEU A 184 -14.20 -4.92 -5.58
N ALA A 185 -12.99 -4.64 -6.09
CA ALA A 185 -12.58 -5.09 -7.41
C ALA A 185 -11.47 -6.14 -7.30
N ILE A 186 -11.53 -7.12 -8.19
CA ILE A 186 -10.49 -8.13 -8.37
C ILE A 186 -9.90 -7.94 -9.76
N CYS A 187 -8.61 -7.69 -9.80
CA CYS A 187 -7.86 -7.35 -10.99
C CYS A 187 -6.82 -8.42 -11.26
N GLN A 188 -6.76 -8.87 -12.50
CA GLN A 188 -5.67 -9.67 -13.02
C GLN A 188 -4.61 -8.72 -13.59
N VAL A 189 -3.44 -8.74 -12.97
CA VAL A 189 -2.31 -7.90 -13.35
C VAL A 189 -1.42 -8.62 -14.37
N LEU A 190 -1.35 -9.95 -14.31
CA LEU A 190 -0.57 -10.80 -15.21
C LEU A 190 -1.44 -11.93 -15.78
N PRO A 191 -1.32 -12.31 -17.06
CA PRO A 191 -0.46 -11.72 -18.09
C PRO A 191 -0.95 -10.33 -18.54
N THR A 192 -0.13 -9.61 -19.31
CA THR A 192 -0.54 -8.32 -19.90
C THR A 192 -1.43 -8.55 -21.13
N PRO A 193 -2.45 -7.71 -21.38
CA PRO A 193 -2.83 -6.52 -20.63
C PRO A 193 -3.55 -6.84 -19.31
N ALA A 194 -3.30 -6.02 -18.28
CA ALA A 194 -4.01 -6.14 -17.02
C ALA A 194 -5.51 -5.83 -17.20
N THR A 195 -6.36 -6.63 -16.56
CA THR A 195 -7.83 -6.55 -16.70
C THR A 195 -8.53 -6.67 -15.36
N ILE A 196 -9.71 -6.07 -15.26
CA ILE A 196 -10.57 -6.22 -14.09
C ILE A 196 -11.45 -7.47 -14.32
N ILE A 197 -11.30 -8.48 -13.46
CA ILE A 197 -12.07 -9.73 -13.56
C ILE A 197 -13.47 -9.50 -12.99
N TYR A 198 -13.54 -8.95 -11.77
CA TYR A 198 -14.80 -8.75 -11.05
C TYR A 198 -14.91 -7.35 -10.46
N ARG A 199 -16.13 -6.80 -10.51
CA ARG A 199 -16.55 -5.61 -9.76
C ARG A 199 -17.68 -6.00 -8.82
N LEU A 200 -17.30 -6.36 -7.61
CA LEU A 200 -18.18 -6.88 -6.57
C LEU A 200 -18.86 -5.71 -5.85
N LYS A 201 -20.16 -5.58 -6.09
CA LYS A 201 -21.03 -4.59 -5.43
C LYS A 201 -21.89 -5.31 -4.39
N GLY A 202 -22.12 -4.66 -3.27
CA GLY A 202 -23.00 -5.18 -2.23
C GLY A 202 -22.95 -4.37 -0.94
N HIS A 203 -21.79 -3.81 -0.60
CA HIS A 203 -21.71 -2.88 0.53
C HIS A 203 -22.47 -1.59 0.22
N THR A 204 -23.23 -1.11 1.20
CA THR A 204 -23.96 0.16 1.13
C THR A 204 -23.12 1.33 1.65
N GLY A 205 -22.07 1.03 2.42
CA GLY A 205 -21.12 1.99 2.97
C GLY A 205 -19.69 1.78 2.46
N ALA A 206 -18.78 2.59 2.97
CA ALA A 206 -17.36 2.50 2.67
C ALA A 206 -16.78 1.16 3.15
N ILE A 207 -15.90 0.54 2.34
CA ILE A 207 -15.11 -0.61 2.79
C ILE A 207 -13.86 -0.05 3.47
N ASN A 208 -13.66 -0.36 4.75
CA ASN A 208 -12.56 0.15 5.54
C ASN A 208 -11.33 -0.75 5.47
N ASP A 209 -11.56 -2.07 5.42
CA ASP A 209 -10.49 -3.05 5.38
C ASP A 209 -10.84 -4.26 4.54
N MET A 210 -9.81 -4.95 4.07
CA MET A 210 -9.95 -6.17 3.30
C MET A 210 -8.81 -7.14 3.59
N GLN A 211 -9.09 -8.44 3.55
CA GLN A 211 -8.04 -9.44 3.62
C GLN A 211 -8.33 -10.68 2.77
N TRP A 212 -7.28 -11.20 2.13
CA TRP A 212 -7.29 -12.49 1.45
C TRP A 212 -7.17 -13.67 2.45
N SER A 213 -7.85 -14.76 2.15
CA SER A 213 -7.55 -16.07 2.74
C SER A 213 -6.18 -16.57 2.28
N SER A 214 -5.54 -17.44 3.08
CA SER A 214 -4.21 -17.97 2.74
C SER A 214 -4.20 -18.87 1.50
N VAL A 215 -5.36 -19.35 1.06
CA VAL A 215 -5.52 -20.21 -0.15
C VAL A 215 -5.97 -19.40 -1.37
N ASN A 216 -6.24 -18.11 -1.23
CA ASN A 216 -6.75 -17.20 -2.28
C ASN A 216 -8.18 -17.51 -2.80
N ASP A 217 -8.95 -18.36 -2.13
CA ASP A 217 -10.33 -18.68 -2.57
C ASP A 217 -11.36 -17.68 -2.05
N LEU A 218 -11.10 -17.15 -0.86
CA LEU A 218 -12.00 -16.25 -0.14
C LEU A 218 -11.33 -14.90 0.13
N LEU A 219 -12.18 -13.87 0.13
CA LEU A 219 -11.81 -12.52 0.52
C LEU A 219 -12.85 -12.00 1.52
N VAL A 220 -12.39 -11.36 2.59
CA VAL A 220 -13.25 -10.73 3.59
C VAL A 220 -13.12 -9.23 3.51
N THR A 221 -14.26 -8.54 3.58
CA THR A 221 -14.32 -7.08 3.64
C THR A 221 -15.09 -6.62 4.88
N ALA A 222 -14.52 -5.63 5.58
CA ALA A 222 -15.14 -4.94 6.70
C ALA A 222 -15.59 -3.55 6.26
N SER A 223 -16.84 -3.19 6.57
CA SER A 223 -17.43 -1.93 6.11
C SER A 223 -18.08 -1.12 7.23
N SER A 224 -18.20 0.19 6.97
CA SER A 224 -19.00 1.13 7.75
C SER A 224 -20.51 0.85 7.70
N ASP A 225 -20.99 -0.02 6.81
CA ASP A 225 -22.40 -0.43 6.80
C ASP A 225 -22.78 -1.45 7.90
N ALA A 226 -21.90 -1.66 8.88
CA ALA A 226 -22.03 -2.66 9.94
C ALA A 226 -22.08 -4.12 9.44
N SER A 227 -21.75 -4.38 8.17
CA SER A 227 -21.64 -5.74 7.62
C SER A 227 -20.19 -6.15 7.40
N ILE A 228 -19.96 -7.45 7.52
CA ILE A 228 -18.75 -8.13 7.04
C ILE A 228 -19.21 -9.01 5.89
N ARG A 229 -18.56 -8.89 4.73
CA ARG A 229 -18.89 -9.72 3.57
C ARG A 229 -17.76 -10.66 3.26
N ILE A 230 -18.14 -11.89 2.92
CA ILE A 230 -17.22 -12.94 2.49
C ILE A 230 -17.51 -13.22 1.03
N TRP A 231 -16.47 -13.06 0.21
CA TRP A 231 -16.54 -13.16 -1.24
C TRP A 231 -15.84 -14.43 -1.67
N GLN A 232 -16.50 -15.19 -2.53
CA GLN A 232 -15.89 -16.32 -3.22
C GLN A 232 -15.32 -15.84 -4.54
N ILE A 233 -14.00 -15.96 -4.69
CA ILE A 233 -13.25 -15.31 -5.78
C ILE A 233 -13.43 -16.07 -7.09
N SER A 234 -13.42 -17.40 -7.05
CA SER A 234 -13.63 -18.25 -8.24
C SER A 234 -14.95 -17.94 -8.97
N LYS A 235 -16.00 -17.60 -8.22
CA LYS A 235 -17.33 -17.28 -8.77
C LYS A 235 -17.63 -15.78 -8.87
N GLY A 236 -16.79 -14.92 -8.30
CA GLY A 236 -17.05 -13.49 -8.20
C GLY A 236 -18.39 -13.15 -7.53
N LYS A 237 -18.75 -13.86 -6.46
CA LYS A 237 -20.04 -13.67 -5.76
C LYS A 237 -19.84 -13.50 -4.26
N CYS A 238 -20.76 -12.75 -3.64
CA CYS A 238 -20.86 -12.69 -2.18
C CYS A 238 -21.38 -14.04 -1.69
N MET A 239 -20.52 -14.80 -1.01
CA MET A 239 -20.88 -16.08 -0.42
C MET A 239 -21.71 -15.87 0.84
N ARG A 240 -21.37 -14.85 1.63
CA ARG A 240 -22.01 -14.60 2.92
C ARG A 240 -21.96 -13.13 3.30
N VAL A 241 -23.05 -12.68 3.93
CA VAL A 241 -23.13 -11.40 4.64
C VAL A 241 -23.30 -11.72 6.12
N ILE A 242 -22.41 -11.17 6.95
CA ILE A 242 -22.47 -11.26 8.41
C ILE A 242 -22.83 -9.86 8.89
N GLU A 243 -24.05 -9.70 9.38
CA GLU A 243 -24.51 -8.44 9.94
C GLU A 243 -24.10 -8.38 11.41
N SER A 244 -23.35 -7.33 11.75
CA SER A 244 -23.09 -6.97 13.14
C SER A 244 -24.20 -6.04 13.64
N THR A 245 -24.14 -5.65 14.92
CA THR A 245 -25.14 -4.76 15.50
C THR A 245 -25.27 -3.47 14.68
N PRO A 246 -26.50 -3.07 14.29
CA PRO A 246 -26.74 -1.85 13.51
C PRO A 246 -26.08 -0.61 14.13
N GLY A 247 -25.45 0.21 13.29
CA GLY A 247 -24.78 1.45 13.71
C GLY A 247 -23.35 1.26 14.27
N ILE A 248 -22.84 0.03 14.30
CA ILE A 248 -21.44 -0.24 14.66
C ILE A 248 -20.63 -0.48 13.39
N GLU A 249 -19.67 0.38 13.10
CA GLU A 249 -18.85 0.28 11.89
C GLU A 249 -17.70 -0.70 12.09
N ASN A 250 -17.50 -1.60 11.14
CA ASN A 250 -16.35 -2.50 11.13
C ASN A 250 -15.17 -1.78 10.45
N LEU A 251 -14.06 -1.65 11.19
CA LEU A 251 -12.92 -0.84 10.78
C LEU A 251 -11.76 -1.69 10.25
N CYS A 252 -11.56 -2.88 10.81
CA CYS A 252 -10.47 -3.76 10.42
C CYS A 252 -10.88 -5.23 10.46
N CYS A 253 -10.25 -6.06 9.64
CA CYS A 253 -10.49 -7.49 9.61
C CYS A 253 -9.23 -8.27 9.26
N CYS A 254 -9.07 -9.46 9.83
CA CYS A 254 -8.04 -10.38 9.39
C CYS A 254 -8.44 -11.84 9.43
N PHE A 255 -7.87 -12.63 8.51
CA PHE A 255 -7.98 -14.08 8.55
C PHE A 255 -6.99 -14.65 9.57
N HIS A 256 -7.41 -15.73 10.21
CA HIS A 256 -6.50 -16.55 10.97
C HIS A 256 -5.58 -17.35 10.02
N PRO A 257 -4.25 -17.25 10.14
CA PRO A 257 -3.33 -17.71 9.10
C PRO A 257 -3.32 -19.24 8.89
N SER A 258 -3.49 -20.02 9.97
CA SER A 258 -3.53 -21.49 9.88
C SER A 258 -4.94 -22.05 9.76
N ASN A 259 -5.99 -21.25 9.97
CA ASN A 259 -7.37 -21.71 9.90
C ASN A 259 -8.24 -20.67 9.18
N ASN A 260 -8.41 -20.87 7.88
CA ASN A 260 -9.20 -19.98 7.03
C ASN A 260 -10.69 -19.91 7.40
N ASN A 261 -11.16 -20.73 8.35
CA ASN A 261 -12.52 -20.65 8.85
C ASN A 261 -12.70 -19.59 9.95
N PHE A 262 -11.63 -19.00 10.49
CA PHE A 262 -11.71 -17.95 11.49
C PHE A 262 -11.25 -16.61 10.96
N ILE A 263 -12.04 -15.58 11.28
CA ILE A 263 -11.72 -14.18 10.98
C ILE A 263 -11.86 -13.35 12.26
N ALA A 264 -10.91 -12.46 12.52
CA ALA A 264 -11.02 -11.48 13.58
C ALA A 264 -11.45 -10.14 12.97
N VAL A 265 -12.40 -9.46 13.61
CA VAL A 265 -12.93 -8.17 13.15
C VAL A 265 -12.95 -7.19 14.32
N GLY A 266 -12.41 -5.99 14.07
CA GLY A 266 -12.42 -4.88 15.00
C GLY A 266 -13.33 -3.76 14.53
N ASN A 267 -13.97 -3.07 15.48
CA ASN A 267 -14.96 -2.04 15.17
C ASN A 267 -14.73 -0.69 15.86
N ASN A 268 -15.56 0.29 15.51
CA ASN A 268 -15.51 1.65 16.05
C ASN A 268 -15.99 1.79 17.52
N ARG A 269 -16.44 0.71 18.16
CA ARG A 269 -16.73 0.68 19.60
C ARG A 269 -15.60 0.03 20.41
N GLY A 270 -14.50 -0.32 19.74
CA GLY A 270 -13.37 -1.01 20.36
C GLY A 270 -13.68 -2.45 20.71
N ILE A 271 -14.63 -3.08 20.04
CA ILE A 271 -14.91 -4.49 20.21
C ILE A 271 -14.16 -5.26 19.13
N LEU A 272 -13.34 -6.21 19.57
CA LEU A 272 -12.68 -7.21 18.75
C LEU A 272 -13.41 -8.53 18.89
N GLN A 273 -13.84 -9.12 17.78
CA GLN A 273 -14.65 -10.33 17.78
C GLN A 273 -14.18 -11.30 16.70
N ILE A 274 -14.25 -12.60 17.02
CA ILE A 274 -13.95 -13.67 16.06
C ILE A 274 -15.23 -14.27 15.51
N TYR A 275 -15.27 -14.40 14.18
CA TYR A 275 -16.35 -15.03 13.45
C TYR A 275 -15.86 -16.29 12.76
N ASN A 276 -16.80 -17.22 12.63
CA ASN A 276 -16.62 -18.41 11.83
C ASN A 276 -17.15 -18.16 10.41
N VAL A 277 -16.32 -18.37 9.40
CA VAL A 277 -16.59 -18.07 7.98
C VAL A 277 -17.68 -18.99 7.41
N SER A 278 -17.62 -20.29 7.72
CA SER A 278 -18.55 -21.28 7.19
C SER A 278 -19.97 -21.09 7.72
N THR A 279 -20.12 -20.71 9.00
CA THR A 279 -21.43 -20.51 9.63
C THR A 279 -21.91 -19.06 9.62
N GLY A 280 -21.02 -18.09 9.53
CA GLY A 280 -21.32 -16.67 9.71
C GLY A 280 -21.58 -16.25 11.14
N LYS A 281 -21.40 -17.15 12.12
CA LYS A 281 -21.71 -16.88 13.52
C LYS A 281 -20.46 -16.38 14.24
N ALA A 282 -20.67 -15.42 15.13
CA ALA A 282 -19.66 -15.04 16.10
C ALA A 282 -19.40 -16.20 17.08
N LEU A 283 -18.14 -16.44 17.42
CA LEU A 283 -17.78 -17.40 18.46
C LEU A 283 -18.17 -16.85 19.84
N LYS A 284 -18.82 -17.68 20.65
CA LYS A 284 -19.20 -17.34 22.02
C LYS A 284 -17.92 -17.12 22.86
N ASN A 285 -17.92 -16.12 23.73
CA ASN A 285 -16.80 -15.74 24.62
C ASN A 285 -15.51 -15.30 23.92
N CYS A 286 -15.59 -14.91 22.64
CA CYS A 286 -14.45 -14.43 21.84
C CYS A 286 -14.60 -12.96 21.50
N VAL A 287 -14.96 -12.17 22.52
CA VAL A 287 -15.21 -10.74 22.43
C VAL A 287 -14.29 -10.04 23.42
N ILE A 288 -13.47 -9.13 22.92
CA ILE A 288 -12.58 -8.31 23.73
C ILE A 288 -12.91 -6.85 23.53
N LYS A 289 -12.97 -6.12 24.64
CA LYS A 289 -13.10 -4.67 24.63
C LYS A 289 -11.73 -4.02 24.72
N CYS A 290 -11.30 -3.40 23.63
CA CYS A 290 -10.15 -2.53 23.53
C CYS A 290 -10.42 -1.18 24.23
N TYR A 291 -9.36 -0.40 24.47
CA TYR A 291 -9.45 0.91 25.13
C TYR A 291 -10.06 2.00 24.23
N GLY A 292 -9.93 1.85 22.91
CA GLY A 292 -10.42 2.78 21.89
C GLY A 292 -10.92 2.03 20.65
N ARG A 293 -11.15 2.76 19.56
CA ARG A 293 -11.57 2.20 18.26
C ARG A 293 -10.52 1.23 17.73
N SER A 294 -10.91 0.04 17.34
CA SER A 294 -9.98 -0.96 16.79
C SER A 294 -9.65 -0.59 15.35
N MET A 295 -8.52 0.08 15.13
CA MET A 295 -8.17 0.65 13.82
C MET A 295 -7.50 -0.36 12.89
N CYS A 296 -6.77 -1.32 13.45
CA CYS A 296 -6.06 -2.34 12.69
C CYS A 296 -5.84 -3.60 13.53
N VAL A 297 -5.72 -4.74 12.85
CA VAL A 297 -5.55 -6.05 13.47
C VAL A 297 -4.63 -6.92 12.62
N THR A 298 -3.77 -7.71 13.26
CA THR A 298 -2.94 -8.70 12.55
C THR A 298 -2.65 -9.89 13.47
N PHE A 299 -2.65 -11.09 12.91
CA PHE A 299 -2.15 -12.28 13.58
C PHE A 299 -0.64 -12.43 13.40
N ASP A 300 -0.02 -13.15 14.32
CA ASP A 300 1.25 -13.85 14.10
C ASP A 300 1.06 -14.97 13.06
N GLU A 301 2.09 -15.34 12.29
CA GLU A 301 2.02 -16.43 11.29
C GLU A 301 1.59 -17.78 11.91
N THR A 302 1.87 -17.99 13.21
CA THR A 302 1.40 -19.18 13.95
C THR A 302 -0.10 -19.13 14.27
N GLY A 303 -0.67 -17.93 14.33
CA GLY A 303 -2.06 -17.69 14.73
C GLY A 303 -2.29 -17.58 16.24
N SER A 304 -1.27 -17.81 17.07
CA SER A 304 -1.44 -17.82 18.53
C SER A 304 -1.58 -16.42 19.15
N ILE A 305 -1.06 -15.38 18.50
CA ILE A 305 -1.09 -14.00 18.99
C ILE A 305 -1.84 -13.13 17.98
N LEU A 306 -2.77 -12.34 18.50
CA LEU A 306 -3.52 -11.33 17.77
C LEU A 306 -3.14 -9.95 18.30
N TRP A 307 -2.52 -9.12 17.46
CA TRP A 307 -2.25 -7.73 17.77
C TRP A 307 -3.35 -6.83 17.26
N THR A 308 -3.78 -5.90 18.08
CA THR A 308 -4.78 -4.88 17.73
C THR A 308 -4.23 -3.50 18.06
N GLY A 309 -4.31 -2.59 17.09
CA GLY A 309 -3.97 -1.18 17.26
C GLY A 309 -5.23 -0.35 17.44
N ASP A 310 -5.20 0.61 18.38
CA ASP A 310 -6.33 1.50 18.64
C ASP A 310 -6.07 2.97 18.26
N ASP A 311 -7.14 3.76 18.25
CA ASP A 311 -7.10 5.21 17.98
C ASP A 311 -6.50 6.05 19.11
N ARG A 312 -6.19 5.42 20.26
CA ARG A 312 -5.53 6.03 21.42
C ARG A 312 -4.03 5.71 21.46
N GLY A 313 -3.50 5.05 20.43
CA GLY A 313 -2.06 4.81 20.27
C GLY A 313 -1.58 3.57 21.01
N ASN A 314 -2.48 2.71 21.49
CA ASN A 314 -2.13 1.46 22.13
C ASN A 314 -2.00 0.33 21.10
N ILE A 315 -1.07 -0.59 21.38
CA ILE A 315 -1.04 -1.92 20.75
C ILE A 315 -1.33 -2.95 21.84
N LEU A 316 -2.40 -3.70 21.61
CA LEU A 316 -2.87 -4.77 22.47
C LEU A 316 -2.43 -6.10 21.89
N ALA A 317 -1.84 -6.97 22.70
CA ALA A 317 -1.61 -8.36 22.36
C ALA A 317 -2.67 -9.21 23.05
N THR A 318 -3.34 -10.03 22.26
CA THR A 318 -4.33 -11.00 22.72
C THR A 318 -3.87 -12.39 22.32
N LEU A 319 -3.96 -13.36 23.23
CA LEU A 319 -3.67 -14.75 22.91
C LEU A 319 -4.92 -15.43 22.36
N PHE A 320 -4.78 -16.11 21.23
CA PHE A 320 -5.84 -16.90 20.62
C PHE A 320 -5.50 -18.38 20.77
N ASP A 321 -6.37 -19.09 21.47
CA ASP A 321 -6.25 -20.54 21.59
C ASP A 321 -7.05 -21.21 20.47
N MET A 322 -6.33 -21.92 19.59
CA MET A 322 -6.89 -22.65 18.46
C MET A 322 -7.83 -23.79 18.87
N THR A 323 -7.56 -24.43 20.00
CA THR A 323 -8.28 -25.64 20.41
C THR A 323 -9.67 -25.29 20.96
N THR A 324 -9.72 -24.26 21.80
CA THR A 324 -10.97 -23.77 22.40
C THR A 324 -11.65 -22.71 21.55
N GLY A 325 -10.92 -22.12 20.60
CA GLY A 325 -11.34 -20.96 19.83
C GLY A 325 -11.49 -19.70 20.67
N LYS A 326 -11.01 -19.68 21.92
CA LYS A 326 -11.18 -18.57 22.86
C LYS A 326 -10.05 -17.55 22.75
N LEU A 327 -10.39 -16.30 23.05
CA LEU A 327 -9.41 -15.24 23.24
C LEU A 327 -9.07 -15.11 24.73
N HIS A 328 -7.80 -15.33 25.05
CA HIS A 328 -7.24 -15.21 26.38
C HIS A 328 -6.41 -13.93 26.50
N SER A 329 -6.54 -13.25 27.64
CA SER A 329 -5.65 -12.17 28.11
C SER A 329 -5.34 -11.08 27.07
N CYS A 330 -6.06 -9.96 27.16
CA CYS A 330 -5.71 -8.74 26.43
C CYS A 330 -4.70 -7.93 27.26
N LYS A 331 -3.45 -7.84 26.80
CA LYS A 331 -2.39 -7.07 27.45
C LYS A 331 -1.99 -5.89 26.59
N ARG A 332 -1.91 -4.71 27.19
CA ARG A 332 -1.30 -3.54 26.56
C ARG A 332 0.20 -3.71 26.54
N VAL A 333 0.77 -3.80 25.33
CA VAL A 333 2.20 -4.00 25.13
C VAL A 333 2.91 -2.73 24.69
N PHE A 334 2.19 -1.82 24.04
CA PHE A 334 2.68 -0.50 23.68
C PHE A 334 1.57 0.53 23.91
N SER A 335 1.99 1.75 24.27
CA SER A 335 1.11 2.91 24.48
C SER A 335 1.86 4.14 23.98
N ASN A 336 1.29 4.84 23.01
CA ASN A 336 1.70 6.19 22.67
C ASN A 336 0.55 7.13 23.03
N ASN A 337 0.71 7.90 24.11
CA ASN A 337 -0.36 8.72 24.70
C ASN A 337 -0.93 9.80 23.76
N ASN A 338 -0.27 10.07 22.62
CA ASN A 338 -0.60 11.18 21.75
C ASN A 338 -0.69 10.77 20.28
N GLY A 339 -1.37 9.66 20.01
CA GLY A 339 -1.43 9.11 18.66
C GLY A 339 -2.51 8.08 18.41
N SER A 340 -2.62 7.65 17.14
CA SER A 340 -3.50 6.56 16.69
C SER A 340 -2.66 5.54 15.93
N VAL A 341 -2.81 4.25 16.25
CA VAL A 341 -2.18 3.17 15.50
C VAL A 341 -3.06 2.85 14.29
N THR A 342 -2.56 3.10 13.09
CA THR A 342 -3.37 3.03 11.85
C THR A 342 -3.17 1.76 11.06
N SER A 343 -1.99 1.14 11.16
CA SER A 343 -1.71 -0.12 10.50
C SER A 343 -0.80 -0.98 11.35
N LEU A 344 -1.01 -2.29 11.26
CA LEU A 344 -0.11 -3.31 11.79
C LEU A 344 0.20 -4.31 10.68
N SER A 345 1.44 -4.74 10.59
CA SER A 345 1.88 -5.85 9.74
C SER A 345 2.87 -6.68 10.51
N PHE A 346 2.69 -7.99 10.54
CA PHE A 346 3.62 -8.92 11.16
C PHE A 346 4.39 -9.73 10.11
N ARG A 347 5.64 -10.10 10.41
CA ARG A 347 6.43 -11.03 9.59
C ARG A 347 7.56 -11.67 10.40
N PHE A 348 7.88 -12.93 10.11
CA PHE A 348 9.14 -13.53 10.56
C PHE A 348 10.33 -13.18 9.64
N ARG A 349 11.47 -12.88 10.27
CA ARG A 349 12.77 -12.84 9.61
C ARG A 349 13.56 -14.08 9.99
N SER A 350 14.01 -14.84 8.99
CA SER A 350 14.97 -15.92 9.21
C SER A 350 16.37 -15.31 9.36
N THR A 351 16.98 -15.46 10.52
CA THR A 351 18.37 -15.11 10.80
C THR A 351 19.20 -16.38 10.99
N ARG A 352 20.52 -16.27 11.12
CA ARG A 352 21.39 -17.44 11.36
C ARG A 352 21.09 -18.13 12.68
N ASP A 353 20.64 -17.35 13.67
CA ASP A 353 20.41 -17.80 15.05
C ASP A 353 18.96 -18.26 15.30
N GLY A 354 18.09 -18.23 14.28
CA GLY A 354 16.71 -18.69 14.37
C GLY A 354 15.72 -17.85 13.56
N ARG A 355 14.43 -17.98 13.87
CA ARG A 355 13.38 -17.12 13.33
C ARG A 355 13.00 -16.06 14.36
N GLU A 356 13.10 -14.80 13.97
CA GLU A 356 12.72 -13.66 14.81
C GLU A 356 11.47 -12.98 14.26
N GLY A 357 10.47 -12.76 15.12
CA GLY A 357 9.23 -12.09 14.75
C GLY A 357 9.37 -10.57 14.79
N TYR A 358 8.85 -9.89 13.78
CA TYR A 358 8.84 -8.43 13.71
C TYR A 358 7.43 -7.91 13.46
N LEU A 359 7.07 -6.84 14.17
CA LEU A 359 5.81 -6.13 14.01
C LEU A 359 6.07 -4.70 13.54
N LEU A 360 5.49 -4.33 12.41
CA LEU A 360 5.49 -2.99 11.86
C LEU A 360 4.22 -2.25 12.30
N ALA A 361 4.35 -1.02 12.77
CA ALA A 361 3.22 -0.20 13.17
C ALA A 361 3.33 1.24 12.64
N ASN A 362 2.26 1.73 12.02
CA ASN A 362 2.11 3.14 11.67
C ASN A 362 1.37 3.86 12.80
N VAL A 363 1.97 4.90 13.35
CA VAL A 363 1.43 5.67 14.47
C VAL A 363 1.36 7.14 14.09
N ILE A 364 0.15 7.70 14.13
CA ILE A 364 -0.07 9.13 13.97
C ILE A 364 0.43 9.84 15.25
N PRO A 365 1.07 11.02 15.17
CA PRO A 365 1.56 11.65 13.95
C PRO A 365 3.00 11.20 13.60
N ASN A 366 3.24 10.99 12.30
CA ASN A 366 4.55 10.93 11.66
C ASN A 366 5.51 9.82 12.13
N LEU A 367 5.00 8.73 12.71
CA LEU A 367 5.85 7.66 13.25
C LEU A 367 5.58 6.32 12.55
N LEU A 368 6.66 5.70 12.09
CA LEU A 368 6.70 4.30 11.67
C LEU A 368 7.63 3.55 12.62
N LEU A 369 7.08 2.56 13.33
CA LEU A 369 7.79 1.79 14.35
C LEU A 369 7.99 0.36 13.90
N VAL A 370 9.21 -0.15 14.04
CA VAL A 370 9.53 -1.56 13.87
C VAL A 370 9.82 -2.14 15.25
N PHE A 371 9.03 -3.13 15.65
CA PHE A 371 9.20 -3.85 16.90
C PHE A 371 9.77 -5.24 16.65
N LYS A 372 10.65 -5.69 17.55
CA LYS A 372 11.02 -7.11 17.68
C LYS A 372 10.07 -7.75 18.71
N VAL A 373 9.51 -8.92 18.37
CA VAL A 373 8.71 -9.71 19.31
C VAL A 373 9.66 -10.49 20.21
N VAL A 374 9.60 -10.23 21.52
CA VAL A 374 10.55 -10.74 22.52
C VAL A 374 10.03 -11.97 23.25
N SER A 375 8.72 -12.14 23.32
CA SER A 375 8.08 -13.19 24.11
C SER A 375 6.90 -13.80 23.36
N THR A 376 6.63 -15.08 23.63
CA THR A 376 5.42 -15.81 23.23
C THR A 376 4.12 -15.16 23.74
N ASN A 377 4.20 -14.29 24.74
CA ASN A 377 3.06 -13.50 25.22
C ASN A 377 2.85 -12.19 24.44
N GLY A 378 3.60 -11.98 23.35
CA GLY A 378 3.46 -10.82 22.47
C GLY A 378 4.17 -9.56 22.96
N LYS A 379 5.09 -9.65 23.94
CA LYS A 379 5.89 -8.50 24.41
C LYS A 379 6.74 -7.95 23.27
N LEU A 380 6.72 -6.64 23.08
CA LEU A 380 7.41 -5.94 22.00
C LEU A 380 8.58 -5.12 22.54
N SER A 381 9.69 -5.09 21.81
CA SER A 381 10.77 -4.10 21.99
C SER A 381 10.91 -3.27 20.73
N VAL A 382 11.06 -1.95 20.86
CA VAL A 382 11.27 -1.07 19.70
C VAL A 382 12.66 -1.32 19.15
N ARG A 383 12.76 -1.74 17.88
CA ARG A 383 14.04 -1.89 17.15
C ARG A 383 14.40 -0.62 16.38
N LYS A 384 13.43 -0.04 15.66
CA LYS A 384 13.69 1.13 14.80
C LYS A 384 12.50 2.08 14.80
N ARG A 385 12.80 3.36 14.63
CA ARG A 385 11.81 4.44 14.45
C ARG A 385 12.14 5.18 13.17
N PHE A 386 11.15 5.42 12.33
CA PHE A 386 11.26 6.29 11.17
C PHE A 386 10.27 7.44 11.28
N SER A 387 10.71 8.62 10.85
CA SER A 387 9.85 9.78 10.71
C SER A 387 9.23 9.77 9.31
N ILE A 388 7.95 9.43 9.24
CA ILE A 388 7.16 9.43 8.00
C ILE A 388 6.23 10.64 7.96
N ARG A 389 5.63 10.95 6.80
CA ARG A 389 4.64 12.02 6.70
C ARG A 389 3.23 11.47 6.80
N GLN A 390 2.72 11.44 8.03
CA GLN A 390 1.39 10.97 8.36
C GLN A 390 0.81 11.83 9.48
N LYS A 391 0.01 12.85 9.14
CA LYS A 391 -0.54 13.79 10.12
C LYS A 391 -1.87 13.35 10.69
N SER A 392 -2.77 12.82 9.85
CA SER A 392 -4.15 12.54 10.26
C SER A 392 -4.81 11.38 9.51
N LEU A 393 -4.31 11.02 8.33
CA LEU A 393 -4.89 9.98 7.49
C LEU A 393 -4.40 8.60 7.90
N THR A 394 -5.27 7.62 7.74
CA THR A 394 -4.95 6.20 7.90
C THR A 394 -4.09 5.76 6.72
N ILE A 395 -2.85 5.40 7.03
CA ILE A 395 -1.87 4.95 6.05
C ILE A 395 -1.36 3.61 6.49
N HIS A 396 -1.18 2.73 5.52
CA HIS A 396 -0.71 1.38 5.71
C HIS A 396 0.70 1.22 5.16
N SER A 397 1.49 0.47 5.92
CA SER A 397 2.83 0.06 5.57
C SER A 397 2.93 -1.45 5.63
N SER A 398 3.84 -2.01 4.84
CA SER A 398 4.09 -3.44 4.79
C SER A 398 5.59 -3.73 4.84
N PHE A 399 5.93 -4.93 5.30
CA PHE A 399 7.30 -5.41 5.15
C PHE A 399 7.61 -5.70 3.69
N CYS A 400 8.77 -5.25 3.23
CA CYS A 400 9.27 -5.69 1.94
C CYS A 400 9.59 -7.19 2.01
N PRO A 401 9.36 -7.93 0.93
CA PRO A 401 9.58 -9.36 0.92
C PRO A 401 11.08 -9.70 0.79
N VAL A 402 11.49 -10.80 1.44
CA VAL A 402 12.91 -11.09 1.74
C VAL A 402 13.49 -11.95 0.63
N ILE A 403 14.34 -11.34 -0.20
CA ILE A 403 14.92 -11.97 -1.39
C ILE A 403 16.03 -12.97 -1.03
N SER A 404 16.73 -12.77 0.09
CA SER A 404 17.66 -13.76 0.64
C SER A 404 17.92 -13.54 2.13
N GLN A 405 18.35 -14.59 2.84
CA GLN A 405 18.76 -14.55 4.26
C GLN A 405 19.91 -13.55 4.54
N ARG A 406 20.58 -13.03 3.50
CA ARG A 406 21.73 -12.13 3.60
C ARG A 406 21.43 -10.69 3.15
N GLN A 407 20.30 -10.44 2.48
CA GLN A 407 19.94 -9.11 2.00
C GLN A 407 18.95 -8.46 2.97
N GLY A 408 19.18 -7.18 3.25
CA GLY A 408 18.65 -6.43 4.40
C GLY A 408 17.14 -6.43 4.60
N PHE A 409 16.75 -6.04 5.80
CA PHE A 409 15.37 -5.98 6.24
C PHE A 409 14.75 -4.64 5.88
N CYS A 410 13.77 -4.64 4.97
CA CYS A 410 13.20 -3.40 4.44
C CYS A 410 11.70 -3.29 4.70
N VAL A 411 11.22 -2.06 4.76
CA VAL A 411 9.80 -1.73 4.93
C VAL A 411 9.38 -0.74 3.87
N VAL A 412 8.15 -0.87 3.38
CA VAL A 412 7.52 0.07 2.46
C VAL A 412 6.38 0.78 3.18
N SER A 413 6.35 2.11 3.05
CA SER A 413 5.34 2.95 3.66
C SER A 413 4.69 3.83 2.60
N ALA A 414 3.36 3.85 2.59
CA ALA A 414 2.62 4.94 1.98
C ALA A 414 2.79 6.24 2.77
N SER A 415 2.38 7.38 2.20
CA SER A 415 2.59 8.70 2.79
C SER A 415 1.53 9.71 2.31
N GLU A 416 1.21 10.67 3.17
CA GLU A 416 0.27 11.77 2.85
C GLU A 416 0.83 12.73 1.80
N ASP A 417 2.15 12.72 1.59
CA ASP A 417 2.83 13.56 0.59
C ASP A 417 2.84 12.97 -0.82
N MET A 418 1.90 12.05 -1.10
CA MET A 418 1.66 11.46 -2.43
C MET A 418 2.76 10.51 -2.92
N CYS A 419 3.63 10.08 -2.02
CA CYS A 419 4.78 9.24 -2.34
C CYS A 419 4.70 7.89 -1.62
N VAL A 420 5.45 6.92 -2.15
CA VAL A 420 5.74 5.66 -1.47
C VAL A 420 7.23 5.63 -1.14
N TYR A 421 7.56 5.28 0.10
CA TYR A 421 8.92 5.28 0.63
C TYR A 421 9.35 3.86 0.99
N LEU A 422 10.56 3.49 0.60
CA LEU A 422 11.19 2.24 1.00
C LEU A 422 12.35 2.55 1.95
N TYR A 423 12.33 1.94 3.12
CA TYR A 423 13.35 2.11 4.14
C TYR A 423 14.09 0.82 4.43
N ASP A 424 15.39 0.94 4.65
CA ASP A 424 16.26 -0.08 5.22
C ASP A 424 16.19 0.03 6.76
N VAL A 425 15.83 -1.08 7.40
CA VAL A 425 15.73 -1.20 8.85
C VAL A 425 17.09 -1.47 9.49
N ASP A 426 18.01 -2.11 8.76
CA ASP A 426 19.33 -2.46 9.29
C ASP A 426 20.34 -1.30 9.18
N ARG A 427 20.14 -0.35 8.24
CA ARG A 427 20.97 0.87 8.17
C ARG A 427 20.76 1.79 9.36
N GLU A 428 21.84 2.33 9.91
CA GLU A 428 21.79 3.35 10.96
C GLU A 428 21.54 4.76 10.39
N ILE A 429 22.29 5.12 9.35
CA ILE A 429 22.28 6.42 8.67
C ILE A 429 21.80 6.22 7.22
N ARG A 430 21.09 7.21 6.65
CA ARG A 430 20.50 7.15 5.29
C ARG A 430 19.66 5.89 5.07
N THR A 431 18.66 5.72 5.94
CA THR A 431 17.73 4.58 5.90
C THR A 431 16.84 4.58 4.67
N LEU A 432 16.62 5.71 4.02
CA LEU A 432 15.79 5.77 2.83
C LEU A 432 16.51 5.13 1.63
N ILE A 433 15.92 4.08 1.07
CA ILE A 433 16.42 3.36 -0.10
C ILE A 433 15.88 4.00 -1.37
N ASN A 434 14.54 4.12 -1.45
CA ASN A 434 13.88 4.56 -2.67
C ASN A 434 12.61 5.36 -2.36
N LYS A 435 12.25 6.26 -3.28
CA LYS A 435 11.06 7.09 -3.23
C LYS A 435 10.34 7.02 -4.58
N LEU A 436 9.16 6.40 -4.58
CA LEU A 436 8.28 6.36 -5.74
C LEU A 436 7.31 7.53 -5.67
N GLN A 437 7.15 8.27 -6.78
CA GLN A 437 6.17 9.35 -6.87
C GLN A 437 5.36 9.16 -8.14
N GLY A 438 4.03 9.11 -8.02
CA GLY A 438 3.13 8.90 -9.15
C GLY A 438 1.68 9.21 -8.79
N HIS A 439 1.34 9.18 -7.51
CA HIS A 439 0.04 9.59 -7.03
C HIS A 439 -0.16 11.11 -7.06
N CYS A 440 -1.41 11.52 -7.25
CA CYS A 440 -1.84 12.93 -7.21
C CYS A 440 -2.42 13.32 -5.85
N SER A 441 -2.50 12.37 -4.91
CA SER A 441 -3.11 12.54 -3.60
C SER A 441 -2.44 11.63 -2.57
N ALA A 442 -2.85 11.73 -1.30
CA ALA A 442 -2.29 10.92 -0.23
C ALA A 442 -2.42 9.43 -0.55
N VAL A 443 -1.31 8.70 -0.40
CA VAL A 443 -1.27 7.25 -0.60
C VAL A 443 -1.76 6.59 0.68
N PHE A 444 -2.70 5.65 0.57
CA PHE A 444 -3.31 4.99 1.73
C PHE A 444 -2.74 3.61 2.00
N ASP A 445 -2.42 2.84 0.97
CA ASP A 445 -1.96 1.47 1.16
C ASP A 445 -0.95 1.05 0.10
N VAL A 446 -0.14 0.04 0.44
CA VAL A 446 0.92 -0.55 -0.36
C VAL A 446 0.96 -2.07 -0.16
N SER A 447 1.10 -2.81 -1.25
CA SER A 447 1.18 -4.27 -1.20
C SER A 447 2.10 -4.82 -2.27
N PHE A 448 3.01 -5.71 -1.88
CA PHE A 448 3.84 -6.49 -2.81
C PHE A 448 3.10 -7.74 -3.27
N ASN A 449 3.36 -8.16 -4.50
CA ASN A 449 2.88 -9.43 -5.00
C ASN A 449 3.73 -10.61 -4.50
N ALA A 450 3.21 -11.83 -4.68
CA ALA A 450 3.82 -13.04 -4.14
C ALA A 450 5.26 -13.32 -4.63
N ASP A 451 5.58 -12.97 -5.88
CA ASP A 451 6.93 -13.13 -6.46
C ASP A 451 7.79 -11.86 -6.37
N GLU A 452 7.28 -10.84 -5.67
CA GLU A 452 7.98 -9.59 -5.36
C GLU A 452 8.37 -8.76 -6.60
N SER A 453 7.89 -9.13 -7.79
CA SER A 453 8.17 -8.41 -9.04
C SER A 453 7.35 -7.13 -9.18
N LEU A 454 6.24 -7.02 -8.44
CA LEU A 454 5.30 -5.90 -8.51
C LEU A 454 5.01 -5.35 -7.12
N LEU A 455 4.84 -4.03 -7.06
CA LEU A 455 4.30 -3.31 -5.92
C LEU A 455 3.02 -2.60 -6.36
N ALA A 456 1.96 -2.67 -5.58
CA ALA A 456 0.76 -1.89 -5.81
C ALA A 456 0.65 -0.81 -4.74
N SER A 457 0.15 0.36 -5.12
CA SER A 457 -0.17 1.45 -4.19
C SER A 457 -1.46 2.13 -4.60
N CYS A 458 -2.22 2.64 -3.63
CA CYS A 458 -3.51 3.28 -3.87
C CYS A 458 -3.63 4.65 -3.19
N ASP A 459 -4.47 5.54 -3.73
CA ASP A 459 -4.67 6.88 -3.18
C ASP A 459 -6.12 7.28 -2.86
N GLN A 460 -6.21 8.43 -2.19
CA GLN A 460 -7.46 9.07 -1.80
C GLN A 460 -8.38 9.45 -2.98
N GLN A 461 -7.86 9.53 -4.21
CA GLN A 461 -8.61 9.97 -5.39
C GLN A 461 -9.10 8.80 -6.25
N GLY A 462 -8.86 7.56 -5.81
CA GLY A 462 -9.33 6.34 -6.48
C GLY A 462 -8.33 5.73 -7.45
N LEU A 463 -7.09 6.22 -7.47
CA LEU A 463 -6.05 5.72 -8.36
C LEU A 463 -5.30 4.56 -7.69
N VAL A 464 -5.09 3.49 -8.45
CA VAL A 464 -4.19 2.39 -8.07
C VAL A 464 -3.08 2.30 -9.11
N ILE A 465 -1.84 2.37 -8.64
CA ILE A 465 -0.64 2.25 -9.49
C ILE A 465 0.02 0.91 -9.17
N VAL A 466 0.31 0.13 -10.20
CA VAL A 466 1.15 -1.06 -10.11
C VAL A 466 2.52 -0.71 -10.67
N TRP A 467 3.54 -0.80 -9.82
CA TRP A 467 4.95 -0.54 -10.11
C TRP A 467 5.66 -1.83 -10.49
N GLN A 468 6.48 -1.78 -11.55
CA GLN A 468 7.34 -2.88 -11.97
C GLN A 468 8.70 -2.75 -11.28
N ARG A 469 9.13 -3.80 -10.58
CA ARG A 469 10.50 -3.89 -10.04
C ARG A 469 11.48 -4.22 -11.15
N ASP A 470 12.65 -3.58 -11.12
CA ASP A 470 13.75 -3.90 -12.03
C ASP A 470 14.38 -5.24 -11.64
N ASN A 471 14.23 -6.23 -12.52
CA ASN A 471 14.86 -7.54 -12.36
C ASN A 471 16.27 -7.59 -12.99
N ARG A 472 16.86 -6.44 -13.35
CA ARG A 472 18.13 -6.37 -14.10
C ARG A 472 19.29 -6.90 -13.29
#